data_AF-A0A376UFA1-F1
#
_entry.id   AF-A0A376UFA1-F1
#
_cell.length_a   1.000
_cell.length_b   1.000
_cell.length_c   1.000
_cell.angle_alpha   90.00
_cell.angle_beta   90.00
_cell.angle_gamma   90.00
#
_symmetry.space_group_name_H-M   'P 1'
#
loop_
_entity.id
_entity.type
_entity.pdbx_description
1 polymer ?
#
loop_
_entity_poly.entity_id
_entity_poly.type
_entity_poly.pdbx_seq_one_letter_code
_entity_poly.pdbx_strand_id
1 'polypeptide(L)'
;MRKIITHFKVVLTLLLPVTVSAQQIQWQSCMASQFNHWFGEEKPSPDLLCGYLSVPLKYTDTGGDASYEKKSQVKLALTKLPAKSKHKGSILIISGGPGLPGINPYINFDWPVTNLRESWDIIGFDPRGVGQSTPTINCRQSDTETQENITEKQQVLNKINACIHNTGAEVIRHIGSNEAVYDIDRIRQALGDKQLTAVAYSYGTQIAALYAERFPYNVRSIVLDGVVDIDDLEDNFTWQLKQAQSYQETFDRFASWCARTKSCPLSSDRDKAITQFHELLSKLHHKPY
;
A
#
# COMPACT_ATOMS: atom_id res chain seq x y z
N MET A 1 -3.64 23.76 72.70
CA MET A 1 -3.53 22.97 71.46
C MET A 1 -4.74 23.25 70.58
N ARG A 2 -4.62 24.15 69.60
CA ARG A 2 -5.68 24.48 68.63
C ARG A 2 -5.56 23.52 67.43
N LYS A 3 -6.59 22.73 67.15
CA LYS A 3 -6.67 21.88 65.94
C LYS A 3 -7.15 22.74 64.76
N ILE A 4 -6.31 22.87 63.74
CA ILE A 4 -6.63 23.47 62.45
C ILE A 4 -7.30 22.36 61.61
N ILE A 5 -8.55 22.58 61.19
CA ILE A 5 -9.27 21.69 60.26
C ILE A 5 -9.14 22.31 58.87
N THR A 6 -8.23 21.78 58.06
CA THR A 6 -8.05 22.16 56.67
C THR A 6 -9.09 21.43 55.81
N HIS A 7 -10.05 22.15 55.23
CA HIS A 7 -11.00 21.60 54.26
C HIS A 7 -10.32 21.42 52.89
N PHE A 8 -10.06 20.18 52.49
CA PHE A 8 -9.68 19.85 51.11
C PHE A 8 -10.94 19.87 50.22
N LYS A 9 -11.03 20.83 49.30
CA LYS A 9 -12.01 20.78 48.21
C LYS A 9 -11.48 19.83 47.13
N VAL A 10 -12.10 18.66 47.01
CA VAL A 10 -11.92 17.78 45.85
C VAL A 10 -12.67 18.39 44.68
N VAL A 11 -11.94 18.92 43.70
CA VAL A 11 -12.51 19.33 42.40
C VAL A 11 -12.63 18.07 41.57
N LEU A 12 -13.85 17.56 41.43
CA LEU A 12 -14.16 16.44 40.57
C LEU A 12 -14.25 16.95 39.12
N THR A 13 -13.14 16.88 38.38
CA THR A 13 -13.11 17.21 36.96
C THR A 13 -13.86 16.11 36.20
N LEU A 14 -15.10 16.39 35.76
CA LEU A 14 -15.82 15.54 34.81
C LEU A 14 -15.05 15.52 33.48
N LEU A 15 -14.32 14.43 33.23
CA LEU A 15 -13.84 14.09 31.90
C LEU A 15 -15.05 13.65 31.06
N LEU A 16 -15.62 14.58 30.29
CA LEU A 16 -16.54 14.21 29.22
C LEU A 16 -15.76 13.37 28.20
N PRO A 17 -16.29 12.21 27.76
CA PRO A 17 -15.66 11.46 26.70
C PRO A 17 -15.70 12.33 25.44
N VAL A 18 -14.52 12.75 24.96
CA VAL A 18 -14.39 13.31 23.63
C VAL A 18 -14.66 12.15 22.67
N THR A 19 -15.91 12.00 22.24
CA THR A 19 -16.25 11.18 21.10
C THR A 19 -15.65 11.87 19.88
N VAL A 20 -14.42 11.49 19.54
CA VAL A 20 -13.86 11.77 18.22
C VAL A 20 -14.84 11.12 17.23
N SER A 21 -15.59 11.94 16.50
CA SER A 21 -16.41 11.48 15.39
C SER A 21 -15.50 10.70 14.44
N ALA A 22 -15.64 9.37 14.41
CA ALA A 22 -14.97 8.56 13.42
C ALA A 22 -15.45 9.08 12.06
N GLN A 23 -14.54 9.66 11.26
CA GLN A 23 -14.86 10.08 9.90
C GLN A 23 -15.41 8.86 9.15
N GLN A 24 -16.71 8.90 8.85
CA GLN A 24 -17.43 7.76 8.31
C GLN A 24 -17.26 7.72 6.79
N ILE A 25 -16.96 6.53 6.25
CA ILE A 25 -16.90 6.31 4.81
C ILE A 25 -18.32 6.32 4.24
N GLN A 26 -18.59 7.23 3.30
CA GLN A 26 -19.84 7.26 2.56
C GLN A 26 -19.75 6.33 1.35
N TRP A 27 -20.18 5.08 1.54
CA TRP A 27 -20.17 4.07 0.48
C TRP A 27 -21.25 4.35 -0.57
N GLN A 28 -20.88 4.32 -1.85
CA GLN A 28 -21.80 4.35 -3.00
C GLN A 28 -21.36 3.33 -4.04
N SER A 29 -22.24 2.98 -4.99
CA SER A 29 -21.84 2.07 -6.07
C SER A 29 -20.63 2.62 -6.83
N CYS A 30 -19.65 1.76 -7.10
CA CYS A 30 -18.51 2.10 -7.96
C CYS A 30 -18.94 2.40 -9.41
N MET A 31 -20.15 2.01 -9.82
CA MET A 31 -20.71 2.38 -11.13
C MET A 31 -21.24 3.81 -11.18
N ALA A 32 -21.32 4.51 -10.05
CA ALA A 32 -21.71 5.92 -10.02
C ALA A 32 -20.71 6.77 -10.80
N SER A 33 -21.18 7.84 -11.43
CA SER A 33 -20.36 8.74 -12.25
C SER A 33 -19.15 9.33 -11.52
N GLN A 34 -19.23 9.42 -10.20
CA GLN A 34 -18.13 9.89 -9.35
C GLN A 34 -16.99 8.88 -9.16
N PHE A 35 -17.19 7.59 -9.46
CA PHE A 35 -16.22 6.52 -9.18
C PHE A 35 -15.93 5.62 -10.37
N ASN A 36 -16.79 5.60 -11.40
CA ASN A 36 -16.61 4.73 -12.55
C ASN A 36 -15.24 4.92 -13.25
N HIS A 37 -14.71 6.13 -13.25
CA HIS A 37 -13.42 6.49 -13.85
C HIS A 37 -12.22 5.85 -13.13
N TRP A 38 -12.38 5.35 -11.90
CA TRP A 38 -11.31 4.68 -11.16
C TRP A 38 -10.82 3.40 -11.85
N PHE A 39 -11.67 2.79 -12.68
CA PHE A 39 -11.45 1.46 -13.24
C PHE A 39 -11.10 1.48 -14.74
N GLY A 40 -10.83 2.66 -15.31
CA GLY A 40 -10.46 2.80 -16.72
C GLY A 40 -11.55 2.26 -17.66
N GLU A 41 -11.16 1.37 -18.59
CA GLU A 41 -12.09 0.74 -19.54
C GLU A 41 -12.84 -0.45 -18.94
N GLU A 42 -12.39 -0.99 -17.82
CA GLU A 42 -13.03 -2.12 -17.14
C GLU A 42 -14.24 -1.64 -16.32
N LYS A 43 -15.38 -2.31 -16.47
CA LYS A 43 -16.56 -2.00 -15.67
C LYS A 43 -16.43 -2.66 -14.29
N PRO A 44 -16.54 -1.90 -13.19
CA PRO A 44 -16.53 -2.49 -11.86
C PRO A 44 -17.74 -3.41 -11.66
N SER A 45 -17.61 -4.40 -10.78
CA SER A 45 -18.72 -5.25 -10.36
C SER A 45 -19.89 -4.39 -9.84
N PRO A 46 -21.15 -4.71 -10.16
CA PRO A 46 -22.32 -4.00 -9.64
C PRO A 46 -22.41 -4.00 -8.10
N ASP A 47 -21.84 -5.03 -7.47
CA ASP A 47 -21.81 -5.17 -6.02
C ASP A 47 -20.73 -4.35 -5.34
N LEU A 48 -19.78 -3.79 -6.11
CA LEU A 48 -18.64 -3.07 -5.55
C LEU A 48 -19.08 -1.67 -5.11
N LEU A 49 -18.76 -1.36 -3.86
CA LEU A 49 -18.95 -0.04 -3.28
C LEU A 49 -17.63 0.70 -3.22
N CYS A 50 -17.66 1.99 -3.50
CA CYS A 50 -16.53 2.90 -3.48
C CYS A 50 -16.79 4.01 -2.47
N GLY A 51 -15.72 4.54 -1.88
CA GLY A 51 -15.81 5.62 -0.90
C GLY A 51 -14.44 6.21 -0.61
N TYR A 52 -14.44 7.35 0.07
CA TYR A 52 -13.22 7.97 0.59
C TYR A 52 -13.20 7.94 2.11
N LEU A 53 -12.01 7.76 2.68
CA LEU A 53 -11.71 8.05 4.08
C LEU A 53 -10.75 9.23 4.14
N SER A 54 -11.15 10.31 4.79
CA SER A 54 -10.23 11.41 5.11
C SER A 54 -9.39 11.03 6.32
N VAL A 55 -8.09 11.27 6.24
CA VAL A 55 -7.13 11.06 7.31
C VAL A 55 -6.14 12.23 7.38
N PRO A 56 -5.48 12.47 8.53
CA PRO A 56 -4.41 13.45 8.63
C PRO A 56 -3.30 13.22 7.61
N LEU A 57 -2.77 14.31 7.04
CA LEU A 57 -1.52 14.23 6.29
C LEU A 57 -0.39 13.80 7.23
N LYS A 58 -0.33 14.38 8.43
CA LYS A 58 0.72 14.14 9.42
C LYS A 58 0.14 13.59 10.72
N TYR A 59 0.80 12.58 11.27
CA TYR A 59 0.45 12.01 12.57
C TYR A 59 1.44 12.39 13.67
N THR A 60 0.98 12.39 14.93
CA THR A 60 1.87 12.29 16.09
C THR A 60 2.41 10.86 16.20
N ASP A 61 3.44 10.66 17.03
CA ASP A 61 3.98 9.32 17.35
C ASP A 61 2.95 8.40 18.05
N THR A 62 1.80 8.93 18.43
CA THR A 62 0.67 8.20 19.02
C THR A 62 -0.52 8.06 18.07
N GLY A 63 -0.37 8.48 16.80
CA GLY A 63 -1.43 8.40 15.78
C GLY A 63 -2.49 9.49 15.87
N GLY A 64 -2.26 10.54 16.67
CA GLY A 64 -3.06 11.76 16.70
C GLY A 64 -2.84 12.61 15.46
N ASP A 65 -3.79 13.51 15.14
CA ASP A 65 -3.60 14.48 14.05
C ASP A 65 -2.56 15.54 14.47
N ALA A 66 -1.45 15.61 13.73
CA ALA A 66 -0.37 16.58 13.95
C ALA A 66 -0.27 17.63 12.83
N SER A 67 -1.33 17.76 12.02
CA SER A 67 -1.39 18.74 10.94
C SER A 67 -1.53 20.15 11.54
N TYR A 68 -0.54 21.02 11.30
CA TYR A 68 -0.47 22.39 11.83
C TYR A 68 -1.68 23.26 11.44
N GLU A 69 -2.37 22.88 10.36
CA GLU A 69 -3.69 23.35 10.01
C GLU A 69 -4.60 22.11 9.93
N LYS A 70 -5.79 22.13 10.53
CA LYS A 70 -6.84 21.09 10.38
C LYS A 70 -7.32 20.87 8.92
N LYS A 71 -6.55 21.33 7.92
CA LYS A 71 -6.88 21.38 6.50
C LYS A 71 -6.02 20.44 5.64
N SER A 72 -4.85 20.02 6.11
CA SER A 72 -3.99 19.11 5.35
C SER A 72 -4.43 17.67 5.59
N GLN A 73 -5.29 17.17 4.70
CA GLN A 73 -5.86 15.83 4.77
C GLN A 73 -5.45 15.01 3.55
N VAL A 74 -5.28 13.71 3.77
CA VAL A 74 -5.25 12.71 2.70
C VAL A 74 -6.65 12.14 2.57
N LYS A 75 -7.16 12.00 1.35
CA LYS A 75 -8.36 11.18 1.10
C LYS A 75 -7.90 9.84 0.54
N LEU A 76 -8.02 8.81 1.35
CA LEU A 76 -7.77 7.43 0.93
C LEU A 76 -8.97 6.94 0.12
N ALA A 77 -8.74 6.47 -1.10
CA ALA A 77 -9.77 5.82 -1.91
C ALA A 77 -9.92 4.36 -1.46
N LEU A 78 -11.15 3.91 -1.26
CA LEU A 78 -11.46 2.54 -0.85
C LEU A 78 -12.53 1.91 -1.73
N THR A 79 -12.41 0.61 -1.86
CA THR A 79 -13.44 -0.27 -2.41
C THR A 79 -13.88 -1.26 -1.33
N LYS A 80 -15.17 -1.61 -1.34
CA LYS A 80 -15.78 -2.61 -0.47
C LYS A 80 -16.62 -3.53 -1.34
N LEU A 81 -16.28 -4.82 -1.31
CA LEU A 81 -17.15 -5.88 -1.80
C LEU A 81 -17.89 -6.47 -0.60
N PRO A 82 -19.19 -6.21 -0.43
CA PRO A 82 -19.91 -6.59 0.79
C PRO A 82 -20.02 -8.11 0.95
N ALA A 83 -20.01 -8.56 2.21
CA ALA A 83 -20.38 -9.92 2.56
C ALA A 83 -21.80 -10.25 2.05
N LYS A 84 -22.03 -11.46 1.55
CA LYS A 84 -23.34 -11.87 1.02
C LYS A 84 -24.37 -12.21 2.11
N SER A 85 -23.93 -12.74 3.25
CA SER A 85 -24.84 -13.20 4.31
C SER A 85 -24.39 -12.70 5.70
N LYS A 86 -23.62 -13.51 6.44
CA LYS A 86 -23.26 -13.21 7.82
C LYS A 86 -22.04 -12.31 7.89
N HIS A 87 -22.20 -11.05 8.31
CA HIS A 87 -21.08 -10.15 8.53
C HIS A 87 -20.22 -10.57 9.75
N LYS A 88 -18.96 -10.93 9.52
CA LYS A 88 -17.95 -11.23 10.57
C LYS A 88 -16.95 -10.10 10.79
N GLY A 89 -16.96 -9.09 9.93
CA GLY A 89 -15.97 -8.01 9.87
C GLY A 89 -15.43 -7.84 8.45
N SER A 90 -14.30 -7.16 8.34
CA SER A 90 -13.65 -6.86 7.06
C SER A 90 -12.30 -7.54 6.93
N ILE A 91 -11.95 -7.92 5.70
CA ILE A 91 -10.60 -8.32 5.29
C ILE A 91 -10.00 -7.18 4.48
N LEU A 92 -8.99 -6.53 5.03
CA LEU A 92 -8.24 -5.49 4.33
C LEU A 92 -7.15 -6.13 3.46
N ILE A 93 -7.16 -5.82 2.17
CA ILE A 93 -6.07 -6.18 1.26
C ILE A 93 -5.04 -5.05 1.27
N ILE A 94 -3.81 -5.39 1.63
CA ILE A 94 -2.67 -4.46 1.65
C ILE A 94 -1.77 -4.82 0.46
N SER A 95 -1.85 -4.03 -0.60
CA SER A 95 -1.08 -4.24 -1.83
C SER A 95 0.42 -4.02 -1.62
N GLY A 96 1.20 -4.57 -2.56
CA GLY A 96 2.65 -4.43 -2.61
C GLY A 96 3.12 -3.26 -3.48
N GLY A 97 4.30 -3.41 -4.09
CA GLY A 97 4.99 -2.37 -4.82
C GLY A 97 6.25 -1.94 -4.09
N PRO A 98 6.31 -0.78 -3.40
CA PRO A 98 5.23 0.19 -3.13
C PRO A 98 4.70 0.91 -4.38
N GLY A 99 3.59 1.64 -4.25
CA GLY A 99 3.04 2.49 -5.31
C GLY A 99 2.03 1.80 -6.23
N LEU A 100 1.65 0.55 -5.95
CA LEU A 100 0.58 -0.13 -6.67
C LEU A 100 -0.78 0.24 -6.08
N PRO A 101 -1.75 0.67 -6.91
CA PRO A 101 -3.15 0.81 -6.49
C PRO A 101 -3.67 -0.49 -5.87
N GLY A 102 -4.48 -0.36 -4.83
CA GLY A 102 -5.11 -1.47 -4.11
C GLY A 102 -6.64 -1.38 -4.09
N ILE A 103 -7.25 -0.30 -4.61
CA ILE A 103 -8.66 -0.36 -5.02
C ILE A 103 -8.76 -1.30 -6.22
N ASN A 104 -9.75 -2.20 -6.22
CA ASN A 104 -9.84 -3.32 -7.16
C ASN A 104 -8.79 -4.44 -6.96
N PRO A 105 -8.66 -5.02 -5.75
CA PRO A 105 -7.79 -6.17 -5.59
C PRO A 105 -8.47 -7.37 -6.28
N TYR A 106 -8.05 -7.63 -7.52
CA TYR A 106 -8.23 -8.91 -8.21
C TYR A 106 -9.65 -9.47 -8.13
N ILE A 107 -10.66 -8.73 -8.59
CA ILE A 107 -12.02 -9.27 -8.81
C ILE A 107 -12.01 -10.16 -10.08
N ASN A 108 -11.04 -11.06 -10.18
CA ASN A 108 -11.33 -12.36 -10.73
C ASN A 108 -11.92 -13.14 -9.56
N PHE A 109 -13.15 -13.63 -9.72
CA PHE A 109 -13.86 -14.39 -8.69
C PHE A 109 -13.20 -15.76 -8.45
N ASP A 110 -11.92 -15.78 -8.12
CA ASP A 110 -11.21 -16.99 -7.76
C ASP A 110 -11.81 -17.55 -6.48
N TRP A 111 -11.80 -18.87 -6.41
CA TRP A 111 -12.46 -19.68 -5.38
C TRP A 111 -12.27 -19.18 -3.92
N PRO A 112 -11.09 -18.64 -3.50
CA PRO A 112 -10.91 -18.14 -2.13
C PRO A 112 -11.73 -16.88 -1.81
N VAL A 113 -11.77 -15.89 -2.72
CA VAL A 113 -12.50 -14.62 -2.50
C VAL A 113 -14.00 -14.87 -2.43
N THR A 114 -14.51 -15.77 -3.27
CA THR A 114 -15.93 -16.15 -3.28
C THR A 114 -16.37 -16.74 -1.95
N ASN A 115 -15.58 -17.65 -1.37
CA ASN A 115 -15.88 -18.26 -0.07
C ASN A 115 -15.74 -17.27 1.09
N LEU A 116 -14.73 -16.40 1.06
CA LEU A 116 -14.57 -15.37 2.09
C LEU A 116 -15.72 -14.37 2.07
N ARG A 117 -16.19 -13.97 0.89
CA ARG A 117 -17.33 -13.06 0.70
C ARG A 117 -18.64 -13.61 1.27
N GLU A 118 -18.75 -14.90 1.54
CA GLU A 118 -19.93 -15.41 2.25
C GLU A 118 -20.06 -14.82 3.65
N SER A 119 -18.97 -14.37 4.28
CA SER A 119 -19.03 -13.79 5.63
C SER A 119 -18.17 -12.55 5.91
N TRP A 120 -17.35 -12.10 4.96
CA TRP A 120 -16.44 -10.98 5.17
C TRP A 120 -16.65 -9.92 4.10
N ASP A 121 -16.59 -8.65 4.52
CA ASP A 121 -16.39 -7.57 3.57
C ASP A 121 -14.95 -7.64 3.05
N ILE A 122 -14.76 -7.58 1.74
CA ILE A 122 -13.42 -7.49 1.15
C ILE A 122 -13.12 -6.03 0.85
N ILE A 123 -12.08 -5.49 1.48
CA ILE A 123 -11.73 -4.07 1.39
C ILE A 123 -10.42 -3.93 0.63
N GLY A 124 -10.47 -3.21 -0.50
CA GLY A 124 -9.27 -2.71 -1.17
C GLY A 124 -9.12 -1.21 -0.90
N PHE A 125 -7.89 -0.71 -0.85
CA PHE A 125 -7.64 0.72 -0.72
C PHE A 125 -6.38 1.13 -1.47
N ASP A 126 -6.36 2.37 -1.94
CA ASP A 126 -5.15 2.97 -2.46
C ASP A 126 -4.37 3.64 -1.32
N PRO A 127 -3.09 3.30 -1.11
CA PRO A 127 -2.26 3.99 -0.12
C PRO A 127 -2.18 5.50 -0.38
N ARG A 128 -1.84 6.27 0.65
CA ARG A 128 -1.57 7.71 0.51
C ARG A 128 -0.56 7.95 -0.63
N GLY A 129 -0.86 8.91 -1.51
CA GLY A 129 0.00 9.21 -2.66
C GLY A 129 -0.18 8.31 -3.89
N VAL A 130 -1.05 7.29 -3.83
CA VAL A 130 -1.17 6.26 -4.87
C VAL A 130 -2.58 6.26 -5.48
N GLY A 131 -2.66 5.94 -6.78
CA GLY A 131 -3.92 5.68 -7.46
C GLY A 131 -4.92 6.85 -7.34
N GLN A 132 -6.10 6.54 -6.84
CA GLN A 132 -7.21 7.49 -6.65
C GLN A 132 -7.16 8.20 -5.28
N SER A 133 -6.21 7.83 -4.41
CA SER A 133 -5.98 8.56 -3.17
C SER A 133 -5.34 9.92 -3.46
N THR A 134 -5.75 10.94 -2.71
CA THR A 134 -5.28 12.32 -2.91
C THR A 134 -4.65 12.90 -1.65
N PRO A 135 -3.60 13.74 -1.76
CA PRO A 135 -2.89 14.08 -3.01
C PRO A 135 -2.10 12.89 -3.58
N THR A 136 -2.06 12.77 -4.91
CA THR A 136 -1.32 11.71 -5.62
C THR A 136 0.11 12.17 -5.90
N ILE A 137 1.08 11.27 -5.78
CA ILE A 137 2.48 11.59 -6.09
C ILE A 137 2.63 11.80 -7.59
N ASN A 138 3.17 12.94 -7.98
CA ASN A 138 3.53 13.26 -9.35
C ASN A 138 5.00 13.68 -9.41
N CYS A 139 5.79 12.92 -10.16
CA CYS A 139 7.20 13.17 -10.40
C CYS A 139 7.51 13.31 -11.91
N ARG A 140 6.47 13.41 -12.75
CA ARG A 140 6.67 13.49 -14.21
C ARG A 140 7.39 14.80 -14.52
N GLN A 141 8.50 14.67 -15.25
CA GLN A 141 9.20 15.80 -15.84
C GLN A 141 8.47 16.23 -17.12
N SER A 142 8.61 17.49 -17.53
CA SER A 142 8.06 17.95 -18.80
C SER A 142 8.67 17.16 -19.96
N ASP A 143 7.84 16.68 -20.89
CA ASP A 143 8.30 15.94 -22.09
C ASP A 143 9.19 16.82 -23.01
N THR A 144 9.25 18.13 -22.77
CA THR A 144 10.11 19.07 -23.51
C THR A 144 11.59 19.02 -23.10
N GLU A 145 11.97 18.16 -22.15
CA GLU A 145 13.33 18.08 -21.60
C GLU A 145 13.91 16.66 -21.64
N THR A 146 13.84 15.96 -22.79
CA THR A 146 14.91 14.99 -23.10
C THR A 146 16.19 15.78 -23.34
N GLN A 147 16.84 16.20 -22.26
CA GLN A 147 18.14 16.84 -22.32
C GLN A 147 19.16 15.76 -22.68
N GLU A 148 19.60 15.76 -23.93
CA GLU A 148 20.76 14.96 -24.33
C GLU A 148 22.00 15.44 -23.53
N ASN A 149 22.88 14.51 -23.16
CA ASN A 149 24.14 14.76 -22.44
C ASN A 149 24.04 15.22 -20.97
N ILE A 150 22.97 14.87 -20.24
CA ILE A 150 22.96 15.04 -18.77
C ILE A 150 23.53 13.81 -18.05
N THR A 151 24.24 14.06 -16.94
CA THR A 151 24.75 12.98 -16.08
C THR A 151 23.60 12.26 -15.36
N GLU A 152 23.81 10.99 -14.98
CA GLU A 152 22.86 10.21 -14.17
C GLU A 152 22.49 10.95 -12.87
N LYS A 153 23.47 11.58 -12.22
CA LYS A 153 23.23 12.43 -11.03
C LYS A 153 22.25 13.56 -11.33
N GLN A 154 22.40 14.23 -12.47
CA GLN A 154 21.50 15.32 -12.85
C GLN A 154 20.10 14.80 -13.16
N GLN A 155 19.97 13.64 -13.78
CA GLN A 155 18.67 12.98 -14.02
C GLN A 155 17.94 12.72 -12.70
N VAL A 156 18.64 12.16 -11.71
CA VAL A 156 18.07 11.91 -10.38
C VAL A 156 17.64 13.21 -9.70
N LEU A 157 18.48 14.25 -9.71
CA LEU A 157 18.16 15.54 -9.12
C LEU A 157 16.95 16.21 -9.79
N ASN A 158 16.87 16.17 -11.12
CA ASN A 158 15.73 16.72 -11.85
C ASN A 158 14.43 15.99 -11.50
N LYS A 159 14.47 14.66 -11.38
CA LYS A 159 13.32 13.85 -10.96
C LYS A 159 12.88 14.20 -9.53
N ILE A 160 13.83 14.33 -8.59
CA ILE A 160 13.54 14.75 -7.21
C ILE A 160 12.87 16.13 -7.19
N ASN A 161 13.42 17.10 -7.94
CA ASN A 161 12.86 18.44 -8.03
C ASN A 161 11.45 18.42 -8.61
N ALA A 162 11.20 17.63 -9.67
CA ALA A 162 9.87 17.46 -10.24
C ALA A 162 8.89 16.86 -9.22
N CYS A 163 9.29 15.84 -8.45
CA CYS A 163 8.47 15.29 -7.37
C CYS A 163 8.07 16.37 -6.35
N ILE A 164 9.06 17.12 -5.84
CA ILE A 164 8.85 18.15 -4.82
C ILE A 164 7.94 19.26 -5.36
N HIS A 165 8.19 19.72 -6.59
CA HIS A 165 7.43 20.78 -7.22
C HIS A 165 5.98 20.37 -7.49
N ASN A 166 5.77 19.20 -8.10
CA ASN A 166 4.45 18.78 -8.57
C ASN A 166 3.58 18.17 -7.46
N THR A 167 4.19 17.57 -6.44
CA THR A 167 3.47 16.93 -5.32
C THR A 167 3.40 17.84 -4.09
N GLY A 168 4.42 18.67 -3.87
CA GLY A 168 4.58 19.51 -2.70
C GLY A 168 5.46 18.86 -1.62
N ALA A 169 6.42 19.62 -1.09
CA ALA A 169 7.41 19.14 -0.14
C ALA A 169 6.80 18.57 1.16
N GLU A 170 5.69 19.16 1.64
CA GLU A 170 5.01 18.69 2.86
C GLU A 170 4.33 17.34 2.65
N VAL A 171 3.76 17.11 1.48
CA VAL A 171 3.17 15.82 1.13
C VAL A 171 4.27 14.76 1.06
N ILE A 172 5.36 15.04 0.34
CA ILE A 172 6.50 14.12 0.18
C ILE A 172 7.12 13.71 1.52
N ARG A 173 7.11 14.59 2.53
CA ARG A 173 7.58 14.25 3.89
C ARG A 173 6.72 13.21 4.61
N HIS A 174 5.46 13.05 4.21
CA HIS A 174 4.46 12.28 4.95
C HIS A 174 3.79 11.17 4.14
N ILE A 175 4.42 10.70 3.06
CA ILE A 175 3.94 9.53 2.27
C ILE A 175 4.58 8.20 2.71
N GLY A 176 5.36 8.20 3.79
CA GLY A 176 6.16 7.05 4.20
C GLY A 176 5.35 5.92 4.85
N SER A 177 6.02 4.78 5.07
CA SER A 177 5.46 3.59 5.72
C SER A 177 4.89 3.90 7.11
N ASN A 178 5.48 4.85 7.83
CA ASN A 178 5.03 5.22 9.17
C ASN A 178 3.61 5.78 9.17
N GLU A 179 3.32 6.72 8.28
CA GLU A 179 1.98 7.25 8.13
C GLU A 179 1.01 6.22 7.51
N ALA A 180 1.47 5.39 6.58
CA ALA A 180 0.66 4.32 6.00
C ALA A 180 0.15 3.32 7.06
N VAL A 181 0.95 3.02 8.09
CA VAL A 181 0.52 2.18 9.22
C VAL A 181 -0.61 2.84 10.03
N TYR A 182 -0.56 4.15 10.23
CA TYR A 182 -1.65 4.88 10.90
C TYR A 182 -2.91 4.94 10.05
N ASP A 183 -2.78 5.07 8.73
CA ASP A 183 -3.90 5.00 7.80
C ASP A 183 -4.66 3.69 7.92
N ILE A 184 -3.95 2.56 7.99
CA ILE A 184 -4.56 1.24 8.17
C ILE A 184 -5.37 1.19 9.48
N ASP A 185 -4.86 1.75 10.57
CA ASP A 185 -5.63 1.80 11.82
C ASP A 185 -6.86 2.70 11.70
N ARG A 186 -6.77 3.82 10.97
CA ARG A 186 -7.94 4.67 10.66
C ARG A 186 -8.96 3.95 9.80
N ILE A 187 -8.52 3.18 8.80
CA ILE A 187 -9.39 2.33 7.98
C ILE A 187 -10.11 1.31 8.86
N ARG A 188 -9.38 0.56 9.70
CA ARG A 188 -9.97 -0.40 10.65
C ARG A 188 -11.04 0.25 11.53
N GLN A 189 -10.73 1.42 12.12
CA GLN A 189 -11.69 2.16 12.95
C GLN A 189 -12.92 2.60 12.15
N ALA A 190 -12.75 3.13 10.93
CA ALA A 190 -13.84 3.60 10.08
C ALA A 190 -14.75 2.47 9.57
N LEU A 191 -14.20 1.25 9.42
CA LEU A 191 -14.97 0.04 9.12
C LEU A 191 -15.74 -0.50 10.32
N GLY A 192 -15.45 -0.02 11.54
CA GLY A 192 -16.08 -0.47 12.78
C GLY A 192 -15.49 -1.77 13.33
N ASP A 193 -14.36 -2.23 12.80
CA ASP A 193 -13.73 -3.49 13.23
C ASP A 193 -12.89 -3.26 14.49
N LYS A 194 -13.11 -4.10 15.52
CA LYS A 194 -12.33 -4.02 16.77
C LYS A 194 -10.84 -4.37 16.56
N GLN A 195 -10.56 -5.28 15.63
CA GLN A 195 -9.23 -5.77 15.32
C GLN A 195 -9.11 -5.99 13.81
N LEU A 196 -7.92 -5.75 13.26
CA LEU A 196 -7.57 -5.91 11.86
C LEU A 196 -7.53 -7.39 11.47
N THR A 197 -8.26 -7.73 10.41
CA THR A 197 -7.99 -8.93 9.59
C THR A 197 -7.46 -8.46 8.24
N ALA A 198 -6.28 -8.94 7.84
CA ALA A 198 -5.65 -8.49 6.61
C ALA A 198 -4.93 -9.59 5.83
N VAL A 199 -4.81 -9.38 4.53
CA VAL A 199 -3.90 -10.11 3.64
C VAL A 199 -2.97 -9.10 3.01
N ALA A 200 -1.68 -9.31 3.16
CA ALA A 200 -0.66 -8.37 2.73
C ALA A 200 0.33 -9.04 1.77
N TYR A 201 0.69 -8.33 0.70
CA TYR A 201 1.53 -8.86 -0.37
C TYR A 201 2.78 -8.02 -0.56
N SER A 202 3.95 -8.66 -0.75
CA SER A 202 5.20 -7.97 -1.09
C SER A 202 5.49 -6.82 -0.11
N TYR A 203 5.73 -5.58 -0.57
CA TYR A 203 5.89 -4.40 0.30
C TYR A 203 4.76 -4.23 1.35
N GLY A 204 3.54 -4.65 1.05
CA GLY A 204 2.43 -4.66 2.01
C GLY A 204 2.72 -5.51 3.25
N THR A 205 3.57 -6.54 3.14
CA THR A 205 3.97 -7.37 4.29
C THR A 205 4.82 -6.60 5.29
N GLN A 206 5.70 -5.71 4.83
CA GLN A 206 6.43 -4.77 5.69
C GLN A 206 5.44 -3.87 6.44
N ILE A 207 4.47 -3.30 5.73
CA ILE A 207 3.46 -2.43 6.35
C ILE A 207 2.63 -3.18 7.40
N ALA A 208 2.20 -4.40 7.09
CA ALA A 208 1.41 -5.22 8.00
C ALA A 208 2.21 -5.68 9.24
N ALA A 209 3.50 -5.98 9.09
CA ALA A 209 4.40 -6.27 10.20
C ALA A 209 4.59 -5.05 11.11
N LEU A 210 4.85 -3.86 10.53
CA LEU A 210 4.93 -2.60 11.29
C LEU A 210 3.61 -2.26 11.99
N TYR A 211 2.47 -2.57 11.37
CA TYR A 211 1.16 -2.45 12.03
C TYR A 211 1.04 -3.37 13.24
N ALA A 212 1.43 -4.64 13.11
CA ALA A 212 1.37 -5.61 14.19
C ALA A 212 2.28 -5.23 15.36
N GLU A 213 3.46 -4.66 15.09
CA GLU A 213 4.36 -4.12 16.12
C GLU A 213 3.75 -2.91 16.84
N ARG A 214 3.18 -1.97 16.08
CA ARG A 214 2.64 -0.72 16.63
C ARG A 214 1.29 -0.89 17.34
N PHE A 215 0.45 -1.81 16.86
CA PHE A 215 -0.90 -2.05 17.37
C PHE A 215 -1.17 -3.54 17.66
N PRO A 216 -0.37 -4.19 18.51
CA PRO A 216 -0.42 -5.64 18.70
C PRO A 216 -1.80 -6.13 19.19
N TYR A 217 -2.49 -5.31 19.99
CA TYR A 217 -3.83 -5.63 20.51
C TYR A 217 -4.95 -5.40 19.50
N ASN A 218 -4.68 -4.68 18.41
CA ASN A 218 -5.64 -4.42 17.34
C ASN A 218 -5.48 -5.41 16.18
N VAL A 219 -4.75 -6.52 16.35
CA VAL A 219 -4.61 -7.57 15.32
C VAL A 219 -5.50 -8.76 15.66
N ARG A 220 -6.32 -9.20 14.69
CA ARG A 220 -7.06 -10.47 14.76
C ARG A 220 -6.31 -11.57 14.02
N SER A 221 -5.96 -11.32 12.76
CA SER A 221 -5.22 -12.26 11.92
C SER A 221 -4.64 -11.56 10.70
N ILE A 222 -3.39 -11.83 10.38
CA ILE A 222 -2.70 -11.28 9.21
C ILE A 222 -2.08 -12.43 8.42
N VAL A 223 -2.28 -12.43 7.10
CA VAL A 223 -1.54 -13.27 6.16
C VAL A 223 -0.49 -12.39 5.48
N LEU A 224 0.76 -12.86 5.45
CA LEU A 224 1.88 -12.21 4.77
C LEU A 224 2.33 -13.11 3.61
N ASP A 225 2.21 -12.64 2.38
CA ASP A 225 2.59 -13.37 1.16
C ASP A 225 3.67 -12.61 0.37
N GLY A 226 4.79 -13.27 0.06
CA GLY A 226 6.00 -12.61 -0.46
C GLY A 226 6.61 -11.67 0.58
N VAL A 227 7.02 -12.21 1.72
CA VAL A 227 7.47 -11.45 2.90
C VAL A 227 8.71 -10.62 2.61
N VAL A 228 8.64 -9.33 2.95
CA VAL A 228 9.80 -8.44 3.06
C VAL A 228 10.40 -8.63 4.43
N ASP A 229 11.65 -9.09 4.47
CA ASP A 229 12.45 -9.09 5.69
C ASP A 229 12.87 -7.65 6.01
N ILE A 230 12.44 -7.15 7.18
CA ILE A 230 12.67 -5.76 7.57
C ILE A 230 14.14 -5.55 7.97
N ASP A 231 14.80 -6.57 8.50
CA ASP A 231 16.21 -6.49 8.92
C ASP A 231 17.12 -6.29 7.69
N ASP A 232 16.77 -6.90 6.56
CA ASP A 232 17.50 -6.73 5.31
C ASP A 232 17.37 -5.30 4.73
N LEU A 233 16.37 -4.51 5.15
CA LEU A 233 16.22 -3.12 4.68
C LEU A 233 17.30 -2.18 5.24
N GLU A 234 17.99 -2.58 6.31
CA GLU A 234 19.11 -1.81 6.87
C GLU A 234 20.36 -1.88 5.98
N ASP A 235 20.49 -2.95 5.18
CA ASP A 235 21.57 -3.16 4.23
C ASP A 235 21.03 -3.35 2.80
N ASN A 236 20.90 -2.22 2.11
CA ASN A 236 20.45 -2.20 0.72
C ASN A 236 21.31 -3.06 -0.22
N PHE A 237 22.61 -3.26 0.05
CA PHE A 237 23.43 -4.14 -0.80
C PHE A 237 23.02 -5.60 -0.60
N THR A 238 22.91 -6.06 0.65
CA THR A 238 22.46 -7.42 0.96
C THR A 238 21.07 -7.69 0.42
N TRP A 239 20.13 -6.75 0.59
CA TRP A 239 18.79 -6.85 0.02
C TRP A 239 18.81 -7.05 -1.51
N GLN A 240 19.55 -6.22 -2.23
CA GLN A 240 19.65 -6.30 -3.68
C GLN A 240 20.34 -7.59 -4.14
N LEU A 241 21.37 -8.03 -3.43
CA LEU A 241 22.09 -9.27 -3.74
C LEU A 241 21.18 -10.50 -3.59
N LYS A 242 20.45 -10.62 -2.46
CA LYS A 242 19.49 -11.72 -2.22
C LYS A 242 18.39 -11.75 -3.26
N GLN A 243 17.89 -10.58 -3.66
CA GLN A 243 16.88 -10.48 -4.72
C GLN A 243 17.44 -10.91 -6.07
N ALA A 244 18.63 -10.45 -6.46
CA ALA A 244 19.28 -10.84 -7.71
C ALA A 244 19.56 -12.35 -7.77
N GLN A 245 20.01 -12.94 -6.66
CA GLN A 245 20.19 -14.39 -6.53
C GLN A 245 18.87 -15.14 -6.75
N SER A 246 17.78 -14.67 -6.13
CA SER A 246 16.45 -15.29 -6.27
C SER A 246 15.93 -15.24 -7.71
N TYR A 247 16.18 -14.14 -8.43
CA TYR A 247 15.88 -14.05 -9.87
C TYR A 247 16.71 -15.03 -10.70
N GLN A 248 18.01 -15.15 -10.41
CA GLN A 248 18.88 -16.11 -11.10
C GLN A 248 18.40 -17.54 -10.88
N GLU A 249 18.08 -17.93 -9.64
CA GLU A 249 17.53 -19.26 -9.36
C GLU A 249 16.19 -19.52 -10.06
N THR A 250 15.34 -18.48 -10.15
CA THR A 250 14.07 -18.57 -10.88
C THR A 250 14.31 -18.76 -12.38
N PHE A 251 15.27 -18.04 -12.95
CA PHE A 251 15.71 -18.23 -14.33
C PHE A 251 16.24 -19.65 -14.55
N ASP A 252 17.08 -20.17 -13.65
CA ASP A 252 17.65 -21.52 -13.76
C ASP A 252 16.53 -22.59 -13.74
N ARG A 253 15.52 -22.43 -12.88
CA ARG A 253 14.32 -23.29 -12.85
C ARG A 253 13.49 -23.17 -14.12
N PHE A 254 13.31 -21.95 -14.63
CA PHE A 254 12.61 -21.71 -15.89
C PHE A 254 13.33 -22.36 -17.07
N ALA A 255 14.63 -22.17 -17.22
CA ALA A 255 15.43 -22.77 -18.30
C ALA A 255 15.34 -24.30 -18.25
N SER A 256 15.47 -24.89 -17.05
CA SER A 256 15.32 -26.33 -16.83
C SER A 256 13.93 -26.84 -17.22
N TRP A 257 12.87 -26.11 -16.89
CA TRP A 257 11.51 -26.46 -17.30
C TRP A 257 11.31 -26.29 -18.81
N CYS A 258 11.74 -25.16 -19.35
CA CYS A 258 11.62 -24.78 -20.74
C CYS A 258 12.28 -25.84 -21.63
N ALA A 259 13.49 -26.29 -21.31
CA ALA A 259 14.22 -27.30 -22.06
C ALA A 259 13.49 -28.66 -22.20
N ARG A 260 12.47 -28.92 -21.37
CA ARG A 260 11.58 -30.10 -21.49
C ARG A 260 10.44 -29.91 -22.49
N THR A 261 10.25 -28.70 -23.00
CA THR A 261 9.25 -28.35 -24.00
C THR A 261 9.85 -28.39 -25.41
N LYS A 262 9.03 -28.67 -26.43
CA LYS A 262 9.51 -28.92 -27.79
C LYS A 262 10.14 -27.71 -28.50
N SER A 263 9.88 -26.49 -28.02
CA SER A 263 10.20 -25.24 -28.70
C SER A 263 11.11 -24.32 -27.88
N CYS A 264 11.75 -24.83 -26.83
CA CYS A 264 12.59 -24.01 -25.99
C CYS A 264 13.93 -23.67 -26.66
N PRO A 265 14.30 -22.38 -26.73
CA PRO A 265 15.61 -21.99 -27.26
C PRO A 265 16.75 -22.13 -26.25
N LEU A 266 16.44 -22.43 -24.98
CA LEU A 266 17.40 -22.54 -23.89
C LEU A 266 17.77 -24.00 -23.60
N SER A 267 19.03 -24.21 -23.24
CA SER A 267 19.54 -25.49 -22.76
C SER A 267 18.99 -25.83 -21.37
N SER A 268 18.94 -27.12 -21.04
CA SER A 268 18.77 -27.59 -19.66
C SER A 268 20.04 -27.46 -18.82
N ASP A 269 21.20 -27.24 -19.47
CA ASP A 269 22.45 -26.90 -18.80
C ASP A 269 22.45 -25.42 -18.42
N ARG A 270 22.70 -25.15 -17.13
CA ARG A 270 22.59 -23.81 -16.54
C ARG A 270 23.48 -22.78 -17.25
N ASP A 271 24.77 -23.07 -17.38
CA ASP A 271 25.72 -22.09 -17.87
C ASP A 271 25.49 -21.83 -19.37
N LYS A 272 25.13 -22.86 -20.14
CA LYS A 272 24.72 -22.70 -21.54
C LYS A 272 23.44 -21.87 -21.68
N ALA A 273 22.44 -22.10 -20.82
CA ALA A 273 21.20 -21.33 -20.85
C ALA A 273 21.45 -19.84 -20.58
N ILE A 274 22.33 -19.52 -19.63
CA ILE A 274 22.77 -18.15 -19.34
C ILE A 274 23.45 -17.54 -20.57
N THR A 275 24.41 -18.24 -21.18
CA THR A 275 25.08 -17.76 -22.40
C THR A 275 24.09 -17.50 -23.54
N GLN A 276 23.18 -18.44 -23.81
CA GLN A 276 22.16 -18.31 -24.85
C GLN A 276 21.22 -17.13 -24.62
N PHE A 277 20.83 -16.89 -23.37
CA PHE A 277 20.02 -15.74 -23.00
C PHE A 277 20.77 -14.42 -23.23
N HIS A 278 22.05 -14.34 -22.85
CA HIS A 278 22.87 -13.16 -23.13
C HIS A 278 23.10 -12.93 -24.63
N GLU A 279 23.28 -13.99 -25.43
CA GLU A 279 23.37 -13.87 -26.89
C GLU A 279 22.07 -13.30 -27.48
N LEU A 280 20.91 -13.69 -26.95
CA LEU A 280 19.62 -13.14 -27.37
C LEU A 280 19.52 -11.65 -27.03
N LEU A 281 19.88 -11.24 -25.81
CA LEU A 281 19.88 -9.83 -25.40
C LEU A 281 20.89 -8.99 -26.20
N SER A 282 22.05 -9.55 -26.51
CA SER A 282 23.07 -8.87 -27.32
C SER A 282 22.57 -8.55 -28.72
N LYS A 283 21.76 -9.42 -29.33
CA LYS A 283 21.13 -9.14 -30.64
C LYS A 283 20.21 -7.92 -30.58
N LEU A 284 19.43 -7.77 -29.51
CA LEU A 284 18.56 -6.60 -29.30
C LEU A 284 19.36 -5.31 -29.11
N HIS A 285 20.51 -5.39 -28.42
CA HIS A 285 21.38 -4.24 -28.22
C HIS A 285 22.00 -3.73 -29.55
N HIS A 286 22.43 -4.64 -30.41
CA HIS A 286 23.07 -4.28 -31.68
C HIS A 286 22.07 -3.96 -32.80
N LYS A 287 20.84 -4.48 -32.72
CA LYS A 287 19.73 -4.18 -33.64
C LYS A 287 18.43 -3.99 -32.84
N PRO A 288 18.22 -2.81 -32.24
CA PRO A 288 16.93 -2.46 -31.69
C PRO A 288 15.89 -2.41 -32.83
N TYR A 289 14.67 -2.87 -32.55
CA TYR A 289 13.57 -2.95 -33.52
C TYR A 289 13.22 -1.61 -34.17
#